data_AF-A0A2S1CVR8-F1
#
_entry.id   AF-A0A2S1CVR8-F1
#
_cell.length_a   1.000
_cell.length_b   1.000
_cell.length_c   1.000
_cell.angle_alpha   90.00
_cell.angle_beta   90.00
_cell.angle_gamma   90.00
#
_symmetry.space_group_name_H-M   'P 1'
#
loop_
_entity.id
_entity.type
_entity.pdbx_description
1 polymer ?
#
loop_
_entity_poly.entity_id
_entity_poly.type
_entity_poly.pdbx_seq_one_letter_code
_entity_poly.pdbx_strand_id
1 'polypeptide(L)'
;MLGDGIVSSDAELWEDLRKTTHTIFNHPDFVELSMSSTISKLKKDLIPLLDNAAEEGIIIDLQDMMQRFMSDTSSILMTGYDPKSLSVELPEVEFGEAVDISEEAIFYRHFKPMILWKFQHWIGVGLEGKVRNSMASVNQMLAKVISSRREEISRGKGELSMDVLTYYMNMDTTKYKFLKTKNDKFLRDVVFTLMVAGRDTTSSTLTWF
;
A
#
# COMPACT_ATOMS: atom_id res chain seq x y z
N MET A 1 6.44 -8.99 7.71
CA MET A 1 6.29 -7.66 7.10
C MET A 1 5.25 -7.76 5.99
N LEU A 2 5.53 -8.51 4.91
CA LEU A 2 4.57 -8.74 3.81
C LEU A 2 3.49 -9.82 4.12
N GLY A 3 3.77 -10.74 5.05
CA GLY A 3 2.76 -11.68 5.56
C GLY A 3 2.29 -12.69 4.51
N ASP A 4 0.99 -12.97 4.47
CA ASP A 4 0.35 -13.88 3.52
C ASP A 4 -0.08 -13.17 2.21
N GLY A 5 0.63 -12.09 1.83
CA GLY A 5 0.39 -11.34 0.58
C GLY A 5 0.93 -12.07 -0.66
N ILE A 6 0.57 -11.59 -1.85
CA ILE A 6 0.89 -12.26 -3.13
C ILE A 6 2.40 -12.41 -3.41
N VAL A 7 3.22 -11.49 -2.90
CA VAL A 7 4.68 -11.49 -3.14
C VAL A 7 5.42 -12.48 -2.23
N SER A 8 4.84 -12.82 -1.07
CA SER A 8 5.48 -13.68 -0.05
C SER A 8 4.79 -15.03 0.14
N SER A 9 3.67 -15.27 -0.53
CA SER A 9 2.95 -16.54 -0.49
C SER A 9 3.47 -17.50 -1.54
N ASP A 10 3.34 -18.80 -1.26
CA ASP A 10 3.72 -19.89 -2.17
C ASP A 10 2.54 -20.83 -2.44
N ALA A 11 2.73 -21.74 -3.41
CA ALA A 11 1.84 -22.86 -3.73
C ALA A 11 0.37 -22.44 -3.99
N GLU A 12 -0.60 -23.16 -3.43
CA GLU A 12 -2.01 -22.97 -3.75
C GLU A 12 -2.55 -21.61 -3.27
N LEU A 13 -1.99 -21.08 -2.18
CA LEU A 13 -2.34 -19.74 -1.72
C LEU A 13 -1.91 -18.68 -2.73
N TRP A 14 -0.69 -18.79 -3.26
CA TRP A 14 -0.21 -17.90 -4.32
C TRP A 14 -1.06 -18.02 -5.58
N GLU A 15 -1.45 -19.23 -5.98
CA GLU A 15 -2.28 -19.45 -7.16
C GLU A 15 -3.66 -18.77 -7.03
N ASP A 16 -4.32 -18.93 -5.88
CA ASP A 16 -5.61 -18.28 -5.60
C ASP A 16 -5.48 -16.75 -5.57
N LEU A 17 -4.43 -16.21 -4.93
CA LEU A 17 -4.13 -14.78 -4.93
C LEU A 17 -3.87 -14.26 -6.35
N ARG A 18 -3.07 -14.97 -7.14
CA ARG A 18 -2.70 -14.59 -8.51
C ARG A 18 -3.91 -14.54 -9.43
N LYS A 19 -4.77 -15.57 -9.39
CA LYS A 19 -6.02 -15.61 -10.17
C LYS A 19 -6.93 -14.45 -9.79
N THR A 20 -7.10 -14.24 -8.48
CA THR A 20 -7.97 -13.19 -7.96
C THR A 20 -7.48 -11.79 -8.34
N THR A 21 -6.20 -11.49 -8.08
CA THR A 21 -5.61 -10.19 -8.45
C THR A 21 -5.67 -9.95 -9.96
N HIS A 22 -5.42 -10.98 -10.78
CA HIS A 22 -5.59 -10.87 -12.23
C HIS A 22 -7.04 -10.52 -12.62
N THR A 23 -8.03 -11.15 -12.01
CA THR A 23 -9.45 -10.83 -12.26
C THR A 23 -9.78 -9.38 -11.88
N ILE A 24 -9.33 -8.92 -10.71
CA ILE A 24 -9.60 -7.54 -10.26
C ILE A 24 -8.95 -6.52 -11.20
N PHE A 25 -7.65 -6.70 -11.52
CA PHE A 25 -6.89 -5.69 -12.25
C PHE A 25 -7.32 -5.57 -13.72
N ASN A 26 -7.99 -6.58 -14.26
CA ASN A 26 -8.60 -6.55 -15.59
C ASN A 26 -10.10 -6.18 -15.55
N HIS A 27 -10.67 -5.90 -14.39
CA HIS A 27 -12.07 -5.50 -14.29
C HIS A 27 -12.26 -4.05 -14.78
N PRO A 28 -13.25 -3.76 -15.65
CA PRO A 28 -13.47 -2.41 -16.17
C PRO A 28 -13.58 -1.34 -15.08
N ASP A 29 -14.38 -1.59 -14.04
CA ASP A 29 -14.56 -0.64 -12.93
C ASP A 29 -13.27 -0.39 -12.13
N PHE A 30 -12.37 -1.38 -12.04
CA PHE A 30 -11.06 -1.18 -11.41
C PHE A 30 -10.15 -0.32 -12.27
N VAL A 31 -10.15 -0.55 -13.59
CA VAL A 31 -9.40 0.27 -14.55
C VAL A 31 -9.92 1.72 -14.55
N GLU A 32 -11.24 1.91 -14.51
CA GLU A 32 -11.86 3.23 -14.39
C GLU A 32 -11.52 3.91 -13.06
N LEU A 33 -11.56 3.18 -11.94
CA LEU A 33 -11.10 3.68 -10.64
C LEU A 33 -9.62 4.10 -10.68
N SER A 34 -8.76 3.30 -11.32
CA SER A 34 -7.35 3.61 -11.52
C SER A 34 -7.15 4.91 -12.30
N MET A 35 -7.81 5.05 -13.45
CA MET A 35 -7.68 6.24 -14.28
C MET A 35 -8.23 7.49 -13.59
N SER A 36 -9.45 7.40 -13.04
CA SER A 36 -10.13 8.53 -12.40
C SER A 36 -9.40 9.03 -11.16
N SER A 37 -8.92 8.11 -10.30
CA SER A 37 -8.14 8.47 -9.11
C SER A 37 -6.84 9.17 -9.49
N THR A 38 -6.12 8.64 -10.49
CA THR A 38 -4.86 9.21 -10.98
C THR A 38 -5.07 10.60 -11.57
N ILE A 39 -6.07 10.77 -12.44
CA ILE A 39 -6.38 12.08 -13.05
C ILE A 39 -6.83 13.09 -11.99
N SER A 40 -7.64 12.66 -11.02
CA SER A 40 -8.08 13.52 -9.93
C SER A 40 -6.88 13.98 -9.09
N LYS A 41 -5.99 13.06 -8.71
CA LYS A 41 -4.76 13.39 -7.95
C LYS A 41 -3.82 14.29 -8.73
N LEU A 42 -3.66 14.04 -10.02
CA LEU A 42 -2.85 14.89 -10.89
C LEU A 42 -3.37 16.33 -10.91
N LYS A 43 -4.68 16.51 -11.16
CA LYS A 43 -5.29 17.84 -11.33
C LYS A 43 -5.46 18.62 -10.04
N LYS A 44 -5.75 17.94 -8.93
CA LYS A 44 -6.10 18.61 -7.66
C LYS A 44 -4.92 18.81 -6.73
N ASP A 45 -3.92 17.93 -6.80
CA ASP A 45 -2.83 17.91 -5.83
C ASP A 45 -1.48 18.15 -6.51
N LEU A 46 -1.11 17.33 -7.51
CA LEU A 46 0.23 17.38 -8.12
C LEU A 46 0.50 18.66 -8.93
N ILE A 47 -0.40 19.02 -9.86
CA ILE A 47 -0.24 20.22 -10.68
C ILE A 47 -0.21 21.49 -9.81
N PRO A 48 -1.17 21.71 -8.89
CA PRO A 48 -1.13 22.89 -8.03
C PRO A 48 0.14 22.99 -7.16
N LEU A 49 0.66 21.87 -6.68
CA LEU A 49 1.91 21.84 -5.92
C LEU A 49 3.10 22.27 -6.78
N LEU A 50 3.18 21.77 -8.03
CA LEU A 50 4.22 22.15 -8.97
C LEU A 50 4.12 23.63 -9.40
N ASP A 51 2.90 24.11 -9.66
CA ASP A 51 2.66 25.51 -10.01
C ASP A 51 3.12 26.44 -8.88
N ASN A 52 2.74 26.14 -7.63
CA ASN A 52 3.18 26.91 -6.46
C ASN A 52 4.71 26.92 -6.33
N ALA A 53 5.35 25.76 -6.47
CA ALA A 53 6.80 25.68 -6.38
C ALA A 53 7.53 26.41 -7.50
N ALA A 54 6.98 26.42 -8.72
CA ALA A 54 7.52 27.19 -9.83
C ALA A 54 7.38 28.70 -9.59
N GLU A 55 6.25 29.15 -9.06
CA GLU A 55 6.00 30.56 -8.72
C GLU A 55 6.90 31.05 -7.58
N GLU A 56 7.10 30.23 -6.54
CA GLU A 56 7.88 30.58 -5.36
C GLU A 56 9.39 30.24 -5.49
N GLY A 57 9.79 29.57 -6.57
CA GLY A 57 11.17 29.13 -6.79
C GLY A 57 11.62 28.03 -5.81
N ILE A 58 10.69 27.18 -5.35
CA ILE A 58 10.96 26.09 -4.42
C ILE A 58 11.61 24.92 -5.17
N ILE A 59 12.72 24.42 -4.62
CA ILE A 59 13.36 23.19 -5.10
C ILE A 59 12.59 21.99 -4.55
N ILE A 60 12.10 21.12 -5.44
CA ILE A 60 11.38 19.90 -5.09
C ILE A 60 12.26 18.68 -5.34
N ASP A 61 12.25 17.74 -4.40
CA ASP A 61 12.71 16.37 -4.65
C ASP A 61 11.62 15.58 -5.41
N LEU A 62 11.90 15.30 -6.69
CA LEU A 62 10.97 14.59 -7.56
C LEU A 62 10.73 13.13 -7.10
N GLN A 63 11.68 12.50 -6.41
CA GLN A 63 11.50 11.16 -5.86
C GLN A 63 10.46 11.17 -4.74
N ASP A 64 10.64 12.04 -3.74
CA ASP A 64 9.69 12.16 -2.61
C ASP A 64 8.29 12.52 -3.12
N MET A 65 8.20 13.47 -4.06
CA MET A 65 6.92 13.89 -4.64
C MET A 65 6.23 12.75 -5.40
N MET A 66 6.95 12.00 -6.25
CA MET A 66 6.36 10.87 -6.98
C MET A 66 6.01 9.70 -6.05
N GLN A 67 6.77 9.47 -4.98
CA GLN A 67 6.43 8.48 -3.96
C GLN A 67 5.15 8.85 -3.21
N ARG A 68 4.93 10.12 -2.85
CA ARG A 68 3.68 10.60 -2.25
C ARG A 68 2.50 10.44 -3.20
N PHE A 69 2.67 10.86 -4.46
CA PHE A 69 1.65 10.68 -5.50
C PHE A 69 1.25 9.21 -5.69
N MET A 70 2.25 8.32 -5.78
CA MET A 70 1.99 6.89 -5.95
C MET A 70 1.50 6.20 -4.67
N SER A 71 1.87 6.69 -3.49
CA SER A 71 1.34 6.23 -2.21
C SER A 71 -0.14 6.55 -2.09
N ASP A 72 -0.54 7.79 -2.39
CA ASP A 72 -1.95 8.22 -2.35
C ASP A 72 -2.80 7.43 -3.35
N THR A 73 -2.37 7.34 -4.61
CA THR A 73 -3.10 6.59 -5.64
C THR A 73 -3.17 5.10 -5.32
N SER A 74 -2.08 4.48 -4.86
CA SER A 74 -2.09 3.07 -4.46
C SER A 74 -3.02 2.82 -3.27
N SER A 75 -3.05 3.72 -2.27
CA SER A 75 -3.98 3.63 -1.15
C SER A 75 -5.44 3.67 -1.63
N ILE A 76 -5.77 4.58 -2.55
CA ILE A 76 -7.12 4.66 -3.12
C ILE A 76 -7.50 3.35 -3.83
N LEU A 77 -6.62 2.79 -4.66
CA LEU A 77 -6.91 1.54 -5.38
C LEU A 77 -7.00 0.32 -4.48
N MET A 78 -6.23 0.29 -3.41
CA MET A 78 -6.19 -0.88 -2.53
C MET A 78 -7.25 -0.83 -1.42
N THR A 79 -7.64 0.36 -0.95
CA THR A 79 -8.55 0.49 0.20
C THR A 79 -9.68 1.49 0.03
N GLY A 80 -9.70 2.24 -1.09
CA GLY A 80 -10.65 3.34 -1.30
C GLY A 80 -10.41 4.54 -0.37
N TYR A 81 -9.27 4.61 0.32
CA TYR A 81 -8.93 5.69 1.24
C TYR A 81 -7.80 6.54 0.66
N ASP A 82 -7.99 7.86 0.69
CA ASP A 82 -6.99 8.84 0.27
C ASP A 82 -6.24 9.40 1.51
N PRO A 83 -4.93 9.10 1.66
CA PRO A 83 -4.14 9.61 2.77
C PRO A 83 -3.79 11.10 2.63
N LYS A 84 -3.94 11.68 1.43
CA LYS A 84 -3.63 13.09 1.14
C LYS A 84 -2.20 13.46 1.54
N SER A 85 -1.25 12.57 1.28
CA SER A 85 0.16 12.78 1.62
C SER A 85 0.87 13.77 0.69
N LEU A 86 0.29 14.01 -0.48
CA LEU A 86 0.74 15.02 -1.44
C LEU A 86 0.05 16.36 -1.12
N SER A 87 0.63 17.15 -0.21
CA SER A 87 0.20 18.52 0.09
C SER A 87 1.40 19.47 0.11
N VAL A 88 1.13 20.78 0.05
CA VAL A 88 2.16 21.84 0.13
C VAL A 88 2.97 21.74 1.42
N GLU A 89 2.37 21.31 2.52
CA GLU A 89 3.08 21.16 3.80
C GLU A 89 4.03 19.95 3.82
N LEU A 90 3.93 19.04 2.84
CA LEU A 90 4.70 17.80 2.73
C LEU A 90 4.86 17.06 4.08
N PRO A 91 3.75 16.78 4.79
CA PRO A 91 3.82 16.18 6.13
C PRO A 91 4.54 14.84 6.09
N GLU A 92 5.20 14.48 7.19
CA GLU A 92 5.85 13.18 7.32
C GLU A 92 4.80 12.06 7.16
N VAL A 93 5.08 11.12 6.26
CA VAL A 93 4.12 10.06 5.90
C VAL A 93 4.56 8.79 6.61
N GLU A 94 3.92 8.49 7.75
CA GLU A 94 4.24 7.29 8.56
C GLU A 94 4.26 6.00 7.72
N PHE A 95 3.38 5.91 6.72
CA PHE A 95 3.36 4.77 5.79
C PHE A 95 4.63 4.71 4.93
N GLY A 96 5.00 5.82 4.29
CA GLY A 96 6.18 5.88 3.42
C GLY A 96 7.47 5.58 4.19
N GLU A 97 7.65 6.22 5.34
CA GLU A 97 8.82 5.99 6.19
C GLU A 97 8.90 4.54 6.66
N ALA A 98 7.77 3.95 7.06
CA ALA A 98 7.73 2.54 7.46
C ALA A 98 8.10 1.61 6.32
N VAL A 99 7.68 1.91 5.08
CA VAL A 99 8.06 1.15 3.88
C VAL A 99 9.55 1.31 3.58
N ASP A 100 10.10 2.52 3.63
CA ASP A 100 11.52 2.75 3.34
C ASP A 100 12.44 2.05 4.36
N ILE A 101 12.12 2.15 5.66
CA ILE A 101 12.81 1.40 6.73
C ILE A 101 12.68 -0.12 6.49
N SER A 102 11.54 -0.55 5.97
CA SER A 102 11.27 -1.95 5.69
C SER A 102 12.11 -2.50 4.54
N GLU A 103 12.24 -1.73 3.48
CA GLU A 103 13.10 -2.05 2.33
C GLU A 103 14.57 -2.06 2.73
N GLU A 104 15.03 -1.06 3.49
CA GLU A 104 16.39 -1.02 4.03
C GLU A 104 16.68 -2.29 4.85
N ALA A 105 15.72 -2.74 5.67
CA ALA A 105 15.85 -3.97 6.44
C ALA A 105 15.89 -5.22 5.56
N ILE A 106 15.11 -5.28 4.48
CA ILE A 106 15.16 -6.39 3.51
C ILE A 106 16.54 -6.44 2.85
N PHE A 107 17.07 -5.31 2.39
CA PHE A 107 18.43 -5.22 1.84
C PHE A 107 19.48 -5.63 2.88
N TYR A 108 19.36 -5.16 4.12
CA TYR A 108 20.25 -5.55 5.21
C TYR A 108 20.25 -7.06 5.45
N ARG A 109 19.09 -7.69 5.48
CA ARG A 109 18.94 -9.15 5.64
C ARG A 109 19.54 -9.94 4.47
N HIS A 110 19.55 -9.36 3.26
CA HIS A 110 20.13 -9.99 2.09
C HIS A 110 21.66 -10.07 2.18
N PHE A 111 22.31 -9.03 2.72
CA PHE A 111 23.77 -8.96 2.79
C PHE A 111 24.37 -9.41 4.13
N LYS A 112 23.59 -9.50 5.20
CA LYS A 112 24.08 -9.85 6.53
C LYS A 112 23.73 -11.29 6.92
N PRO A 113 24.63 -12.00 7.62
CA PRO A 113 24.33 -13.33 8.14
C PRO A 113 23.05 -13.36 8.97
N MET A 114 22.28 -14.44 8.81
CA MET A 114 20.96 -14.61 9.45
C MET A 114 20.99 -14.39 10.97
N ILE A 115 22.08 -14.78 11.61
CA ILE A 115 22.27 -14.69 13.05
C ILE A 115 22.23 -13.23 13.52
N LEU A 116 22.79 -12.30 12.75
CA LEU A 116 22.89 -10.88 13.15
C LEU A 116 21.53 -10.20 13.21
N TRP A 117 20.76 -10.29 12.13
CA TRP A 117 19.45 -9.63 12.09
C TRP A 117 18.44 -10.35 13.00
N LYS A 118 18.50 -11.68 13.13
CA LYS A 118 17.65 -12.39 14.11
C LYS A 118 17.96 -11.96 15.54
N PHE A 119 19.23 -11.75 15.86
CA PHE A 119 19.62 -11.24 17.18
C PHE A 119 19.07 -9.82 17.41
N GLN A 120 19.28 -8.90 16.46
CA GLN A 120 18.71 -7.55 16.52
C GLN A 120 17.19 -7.56 16.69
N HIS A 121 16.50 -8.41 15.95
CA HIS A 121 15.05 -8.59 16.06
C HIS A 121 14.63 -9.08 17.45
N TRP A 122 15.35 -10.06 18.00
CA TRP A 122 15.06 -10.64 19.31
C TRP A 122 15.20 -9.62 20.44
N ILE A 123 16.31 -8.88 20.48
CA ILE A 123 16.53 -7.84 21.51
C ILE A 123 15.81 -6.52 21.17
N GLY A 124 15.30 -6.37 19.96
CA GLY A 124 14.51 -5.22 19.53
C GLY A 124 15.31 -3.94 19.30
N VAL A 125 16.56 -4.05 18.83
CA VAL A 125 17.44 -2.90 18.58
C VAL A 125 17.85 -2.81 17.13
N GLY A 126 18.48 -1.69 16.75
CA GLY A 126 18.97 -1.49 15.39
C GLY A 126 17.83 -1.42 14.38
N LEU A 127 18.11 -1.83 13.15
CA LEU A 127 17.19 -1.72 12.03
C LEU A 127 15.94 -2.59 12.22
N GLU A 128 16.08 -3.78 12.79
CA GLU A 128 14.95 -4.66 13.11
C GLU A 128 14.03 -4.10 14.20
N GLY A 129 14.59 -3.38 15.18
CA GLY A 129 13.83 -2.64 16.18
C GLY A 129 13.01 -1.51 15.54
N LYS A 130 13.61 -0.75 14.63
CA LYS A 130 12.92 0.32 13.87
C LYS A 130 11.76 -0.25 13.05
N VAL A 131 12.01 -1.31 12.28
CA VAL A 131 10.99 -2.03 11.50
C VAL A 131 9.81 -2.44 12.38
N ARG A 132 10.08 -3.01 13.56
CA ARG A 132 9.01 -3.48 14.45
C ARG A 132 8.11 -2.33 14.89
N ASN A 133 8.70 -1.17 15.20
CA ASN A 133 7.96 0.01 15.66
C ASN A 133 7.19 0.67 14.51
N SER A 134 7.83 0.91 13.37
CA SER A 134 7.19 1.58 12.23
C SER A 134 6.06 0.74 11.63
N MET A 135 6.25 -0.58 11.52
CA MET A 135 5.20 -1.49 11.06
C MET A 135 4.02 -1.59 12.03
N ALA A 136 4.20 -1.28 13.33
CA ALA A 136 3.09 -1.26 14.28
C ALA A 136 2.09 -0.14 13.93
N SER A 137 2.58 1.05 13.58
CA SER A 137 1.74 2.18 13.12
C SER A 137 1.00 1.85 11.84
N VAL A 138 1.70 1.29 10.83
CA VAL A 138 1.07 0.85 9.57
C VAL A 138 0.00 -0.21 9.82
N ASN A 139 0.28 -1.19 10.68
CA ASN A 139 -0.70 -2.23 11.01
C ASN A 139 -1.92 -1.64 11.71
N GLN A 140 -1.74 -0.65 12.59
CA GLN A 140 -2.85 0.02 13.26
C GLN A 140 -3.70 0.84 12.28
N MET A 141 -3.05 1.56 11.35
CA MET A 141 -3.73 2.30 10.28
C MET A 141 -4.58 1.35 9.43
N LEU A 142 -3.98 0.27 8.89
CA LEU A 142 -4.69 -0.69 8.04
C LEU A 142 -5.79 -1.42 8.81
N ALA A 143 -5.59 -1.74 10.10
CA ALA A 143 -6.64 -2.32 10.93
C ALA A 143 -7.86 -1.40 11.07
N LYS A 144 -7.65 -0.09 11.24
CA LYS A 144 -8.75 0.90 11.26
C LYS A 144 -9.48 0.93 9.92
N VAL A 145 -8.75 1.00 8.81
CA VAL A 145 -9.32 1.01 7.45
C VAL A 145 -10.16 -0.24 7.20
N ILE A 146 -9.64 -1.43 7.53
CA ILE A 146 -10.36 -2.71 7.41
C ILE A 146 -11.62 -2.72 8.27
N SER A 147 -11.52 -2.33 9.54
CA SER A 147 -12.67 -2.28 10.45
C SER A 147 -13.75 -1.33 9.96
N SER A 148 -13.39 -0.11 9.54
CA SER A 148 -14.32 0.88 9.00
C SER A 148 -15.01 0.37 7.74
N ARG A 149 -14.27 -0.26 6.81
CA ARG A 149 -14.86 -0.82 5.59
C ARG A 149 -15.82 -1.97 5.89
N ARG A 150 -15.52 -2.84 6.86
CA ARG A 150 -16.47 -3.88 7.31
C ARG A 150 -17.75 -3.27 7.85
N GLU A 151 -17.66 -2.21 8.66
CA GLU A 151 -18.84 -1.52 9.18
C GLU A 151 -19.69 -0.92 8.06
N GLU A 152 -19.08 -0.26 7.08
CA GLU A 152 -19.77 0.33 5.92
C GLU A 152 -20.54 -0.72 5.12
N ILE A 153 -19.91 -1.85 4.82
CA ILE A 153 -20.54 -3.00 4.14
C ILE A 153 -21.71 -3.53 4.98
N SER A 154 -21.51 -3.71 6.29
CA SER A 154 -22.57 -4.24 7.18
C SER A 154 -23.81 -3.34 7.28
N ARG A 155 -23.62 -2.03 7.10
CA ARG A 155 -24.70 -1.02 7.13
C ARG A 155 -25.39 -0.84 5.77
N GLY A 156 -24.98 -1.59 4.74
CA GLY A 156 -25.48 -1.43 3.37
C GLY A 156 -25.13 -0.08 2.74
N LYS A 157 -24.12 0.61 3.29
CA LYS A 157 -23.66 1.93 2.84
C LYS A 157 -22.43 1.86 1.94
N GLY A 158 -21.82 0.68 1.81
CA GLY A 158 -20.75 0.47 0.84
C GLY A 158 -21.34 0.54 -0.56
N GLU A 159 -21.19 1.69 -1.21
CA GLU A 159 -21.15 1.71 -2.67
C GLU A 159 -20.16 0.61 -3.10
N LEU A 160 -20.46 -0.11 -4.18
CA LEU A 160 -19.63 -1.21 -4.70
C LEU A 160 -18.34 -0.64 -5.32
N SER A 161 -17.53 0.05 -4.51
CA SER A 161 -16.19 0.46 -4.89
C SER A 161 -15.42 -0.79 -5.29
N MET A 162 -14.77 -0.72 -6.45
CA MET A 162 -13.99 -1.84 -6.98
C MET A 162 -12.57 -1.91 -6.39
N ASP A 163 -12.28 -1.13 -5.34
CA ASP A 163 -10.99 -1.22 -4.63
C ASP A 163 -10.73 -2.65 -4.12
N VAL A 164 -9.44 -3.01 -4.03
CA VAL A 164 -9.03 -4.39 -3.73
C VAL A 164 -9.61 -4.88 -2.41
N LEU A 165 -9.58 -4.05 -1.37
CA LEU A 165 -10.12 -4.43 -0.05
C LEU A 165 -11.60 -4.80 -0.13
N THR A 166 -12.40 -3.97 -0.79
CA THR A 166 -13.84 -4.18 -0.95
C THR A 166 -14.14 -5.40 -1.79
N TYR A 167 -13.38 -5.61 -2.88
CA TYR A 167 -13.50 -6.81 -3.69
C TYR A 167 -13.24 -8.08 -2.86
N TYR A 168 -12.13 -8.14 -2.12
CA TYR A 168 -11.80 -9.30 -1.28
C TYR A 168 -12.82 -9.51 -0.16
N MET A 169 -13.43 -8.46 0.40
CA MET A 169 -14.48 -8.60 1.42
C MET A 169 -15.80 -9.17 0.88
N ASN A 170 -16.12 -8.90 -0.39
CA ASN A 170 -17.39 -9.29 -1.00
C ASN A 170 -17.30 -10.52 -1.92
N MET A 171 -16.09 -10.98 -2.25
CA MET A 171 -15.91 -12.09 -3.17
C MET A 171 -16.40 -13.43 -2.61
N ASP A 172 -16.90 -14.28 -3.50
CA ASP A 172 -17.27 -15.66 -3.18
C ASP A 172 -16.01 -16.53 -3.01
N THR A 173 -15.72 -16.89 -1.76
CA THR A 173 -14.56 -17.73 -1.39
C THR A 173 -14.74 -19.21 -1.74
N THR A 174 -15.92 -19.66 -2.19
CA THR A 174 -16.12 -21.07 -2.56
C THR A 174 -15.23 -21.49 -3.74
N LYS A 175 -14.88 -20.54 -4.61
CA LYS A 175 -13.99 -20.73 -5.76
C LYS A 175 -12.49 -20.65 -5.41
N TYR A 176 -12.15 -20.12 -4.24
CA TYR A 176 -10.77 -19.84 -3.82
C TYR A 176 -10.55 -20.29 -2.38
N LYS A 177 -10.30 -21.60 -2.23
CA LYS A 177 -10.29 -22.29 -0.93
C LYS A 177 -9.23 -21.75 0.04
N PHE A 178 -8.14 -21.19 -0.47
CA PHE A 178 -7.01 -20.76 0.35
C PHE A 178 -7.11 -19.28 0.78
N LEU A 179 -8.03 -18.51 0.20
CA LEU A 179 -8.24 -17.11 0.57
C LEU A 179 -8.98 -16.99 1.89
N LYS A 180 -8.37 -16.31 2.86
CA LYS A 180 -8.93 -16.11 4.21
C LYS A 180 -9.57 -14.72 4.34
N THR A 181 -10.53 -14.39 3.49
CA THR A 181 -11.12 -13.02 3.40
C THR A 181 -11.83 -12.55 4.68
N LYS A 182 -12.23 -13.49 5.55
CA LYS A 182 -12.77 -13.18 6.89
C LYS A 182 -11.70 -12.82 7.93
N ASN A 183 -10.42 -13.04 7.62
CA ASN A 183 -9.30 -12.76 8.50
C ASN A 183 -8.71 -11.39 8.17
N ASP A 184 -8.78 -10.45 9.11
CA ASP A 184 -8.31 -9.08 8.90
C ASP A 184 -6.79 -9.01 8.69
N LYS A 185 -6.01 -9.90 9.31
CA LYS A 185 -4.57 -9.98 9.05
C LYS A 185 -4.30 -10.34 7.58
N PHE A 186 -5.09 -11.26 7.03
CA PHE A 186 -4.95 -11.67 5.63
C PHE A 186 -5.29 -10.52 4.68
N LEU A 187 -6.40 -9.82 4.91
CA LEU A 187 -6.76 -8.62 4.12
C LEU A 187 -5.69 -7.54 4.22
N ARG A 188 -5.15 -7.32 5.43
CA ARG A 188 -4.03 -6.41 5.67
C ARG A 188 -2.81 -6.79 4.84
N ASP A 189 -2.43 -8.07 4.85
CA ASP A 189 -1.26 -8.57 4.12
C ASP A 189 -1.40 -8.38 2.59
N VAL A 190 -2.60 -8.66 2.04
CA VAL A 190 -2.92 -8.46 0.61
C VAL A 190 -2.84 -6.99 0.22
N VAL A 191 -3.55 -6.13 0.94
CA VAL A 191 -3.59 -4.67 0.68
C VAL A 191 -2.20 -4.07 0.81
N PHE A 192 -1.51 -4.33 1.93
CA PHE A 192 -0.19 -3.77 2.19
C PHE A 192 0.81 -4.12 1.08
N THR A 193 0.85 -5.39 0.67
CA THR A 193 1.79 -5.86 -0.36
C THR A 193 1.56 -5.18 -1.71
N LEU A 194 0.29 -4.99 -2.09
CA LEU A 194 -0.04 -4.32 -3.35
C LEU A 194 0.16 -2.80 -3.29
N MET A 195 -0.09 -2.17 -2.13
CA MET A 195 0.19 -0.74 -1.92
C MET A 195 1.68 -0.44 -2.09
N VAL A 196 2.55 -1.24 -1.44
CA VAL A 196 4.01 -1.12 -1.56
C VAL A 196 4.44 -1.30 -3.01
N ALA A 197 3.99 -2.37 -3.67
CA ALA A 197 4.34 -2.63 -5.06
C ALA A 197 3.94 -1.48 -6.00
N GLY A 198 2.75 -0.90 -5.82
CA GLY A 198 2.27 0.24 -6.60
C GLY A 198 3.06 1.53 -6.35
N ARG A 199 3.36 1.83 -5.07
CA ARG A 199 4.17 2.99 -4.65
C ARG A 199 5.55 2.97 -5.28
N ASP A 200 6.35 1.95 -4.98
CA ASP A 200 7.81 2.05 -5.13
C ASP A 200 8.27 1.85 -6.58
N THR A 201 7.63 0.93 -7.31
CA THR A 201 8.00 0.63 -8.70
C THR A 201 7.61 1.77 -9.66
N THR A 202 6.40 2.32 -9.50
CA THR A 202 5.89 3.36 -10.40
C THR A 202 6.51 4.72 -10.07
N SER A 203 6.68 5.06 -8.79
CA SER A 203 7.32 6.32 -8.40
C SER A 203 8.74 6.42 -8.95
N SER A 204 9.53 5.35 -8.76
CA SER A 204 10.89 5.27 -9.32
C SER A 204 10.87 5.45 -10.84
N THR A 205 9.94 4.80 -11.55
CA THR A 205 9.83 4.95 -13.01
C THR A 205 9.51 6.39 -13.41
N LEU A 206 8.58 7.05 -12.72
CA LEU A 206 8.19 8.43 -12.99
C LEU A 206 9.29 9.43 -12.67
N THR A 207 10.10 9.18 -11.64
CA THR A 207 11.20 10.06 -11.27
C THR A 207 12.38 9.98 -12.24
N TRP A 208 12.62 8.81 -12.85
CA TRP A 208 13.73 8.61 -13.79
C TRP A 208 13.41 8.93 -15.25
N PHE A 209 12.14 8.96 -15.64
CA PHE A 209 11.70 9.30 -17.00
C PHE A 209 11.90 10.80 -17.29
#